data_AF-A0A660LFF0-F1
#
_entry.id   AF-A0A660LFF0-F1
#
_cell.length_a   1.000
_cell.length_b   1.000
_cell.length_c   1.000
_cell.angle_alpha   90.00
_cell.angle_beta   90.00
_cell.angle_gamma   90.00
#
_symmetry.space_group_name_H-M   'P 1'
#
loop_
_entity.id
_entity.type
_entity.pdbx_description
1 polymer ?
#
loop_
_entity_poly.entity_id
_entity_poly.type
_entity_poly.pdbx_seq_one_letter_code
_entity_poly.pdbx_strand_id
1 'polypeptide(L)'
;MSTPFPDIEARLRAALSPVEPPVHMQERLETTLDSIVELAADELESWELEAIKDPRNWPRAAVGPAAAVVVGGGAAVGLVVLRTQRRRHKRRAAARGARDLLARTLKDAGREALKVFDDLAPKR
;
A
#
# COMPACT_ATOMS: atom_id res chain seq x y z
N MET A 1 -42.37 -23.68 -9.91
CA MET A 1 -41.39 -22.86 -10.67
C MET A 1 -40.30 -22.43 -9.71
N SER A 2 -39.10 -23.01 -9.80
CA SER A 2 -37.96 -22.57 -9.01
C SER A 2 -37.52 -21.20 -9.52
N THR A 3 -37.39 -20.21 -8.64
CA THR A 3 -36.91 -18.90 -9.01
C THR A 3 -35.44 -19.01 -9.47
N PRO A 4 -35.07 -18.52 -10.65
CA PRO A 4 -33.72 -18.69 -11.20
C PRO A 4 -32.64 -17.87 -10.45
N PHE A 5 -33.05 -16.81 -9.76
CA PHE A 5 -32.17 -15.92 -9.01
C PHE A 5 -31.41 -16.59 -7.83
N PRO A 6 -32.07 -17.37 -6.94
CA PRO A 6 -31.36 -18.06 -5.85
C PRO A 6 -30.32 -19.10 -6.33
N ASP A 7 -30.51 -19.72 -7.49
CA ASP A 7 -29.52 -20.65 -8.06
C ASP A 7 -28.27 -19.91 -8.58
N ILE A 8 -28.46 -18.75 -9.22
CA ILE A 8 -27.36 -17.90 -9.69
C ILE A 8 -26.56 -17.34 -8.51
N GLU A 9 -27.22 -16.84 -7.47
CA GLU A 9 -26.53 -16.29 -6.29
C GLU A 9 -25.75 -17.38 -5.55
N ALA A 10 -26.31 -18.59 -5.43
CA ALA A 10 -25.61 -19.73 -4.84
C ALA A 10 -24.37 -20.13 -5.65
N ARG A 11 -24.47 -20.15 -6.98
CA ARG A 11 -23.34 -20.40 -7.89
C ARG A 11 -22.27 -19.33 -7.80
N LEU A 12 -22.65 -18.05 -7.77
CA LEU A 12 -21.72 -16.94 -7.62
C LEU A 12 -21.02 -16.99 -6.26
N ARG A 13 -21.73 -17.31 -5.18
CA ARG A 13 -21.13 -17.47 -3.85
C ARG A 13 -20.14 -18.62 -3.79
N ALA A 14 -20.42 -19.73 -4.47
CA ALA A 14 -19.48 -20.85 -4.58
C ALA A 14 -18.25 -20.49 -5.42
N ALA A 15 -18.45 -19.82 -6.56
CA ALA A 15 -17.38 -19.38 -7.46
C ALA A 15 -16.49 -18.30 -6.84
N LEU A 16 -17.05 -17.43 -5.99
CA LEU A 16 -16.35 -16.40 -5.24
C LEU A 16 -15.99 -16.85 -3.83
N SER A 17 -16.07 -18.15 -3.53
CA SER A 17 -15.62 -18.67 -2.24
C SER A 17 -14.12 -18.35 -2.07
N PRO A 18 -13.67 -17.97 -0.87
CA PRO A 18 -12.28 -17.60 -0.65
C PRO A 18 -11.35 -18.73 -1.07
N VAL A 19 -10.57 -18.50 -2.12
CA VAL A 19 -9.54 -19.43 -2.59
C VAL A 19 -8.33 -19.28 -1.67
N GLU A 20 -7.82 -20.38 -1.14
CA GLU A 20 -6.57 -20.36 -0.39
C GLU A 20 -5.44 -19.92 -1.34
N PRO A 21 -4.73 -18.81 -1.04
CA PRO A 21 -3.68 -18.33 -1.93
C PRO A 21 -2.52 -19.35 -1.99
N PRO A 22 -1.83 -19.46 -3.14
CA PRO A 22 -0.67 -20.33 -3.27
C PRO A 22 0.40 -20.03 -2.22
N VAL A 23 1.09 -21.06 -1.71
CA VAL A 23 2.08 -20.97 -0.61
C VAL A 23 3.14 -19.89 -0.85
N HIS A 24 3.55 -19.69 -2.10
CA HIS A 24 4.60 -18.75 -2.51
C HIS A 24 4.07 -17.38 -3.00
N MET A 25 2.75 -17.18 -3.08
CA MET A 25 2.13 -15.93 -3.55
C MET A 25 2.54 -14.75 -2.67
N GLN A 26 2.53 -14.95 -1.35
CA GLN A 26 2.87 -13.91 -0.39
C GLN A 26 4.33 -13.48 -0.51
N GLU A 27 5.25 -14.42 -0.71
CA GLU A 27 6.69 -14.12 -0.87
C GLU A 27 6.98 -13.43 -2.19
N ARG A 28 6.31 -13.83 -3.28
CA ARG A 28 6.37 -13.11 -4.55
C ARG A 28 5.88 -11.67 -4.42
N LEU A 29 4.75 -11.46 -3.76
CA LEU A 29 4.20 -10.12 -3.57
C LEU A 29 5.10 -9.25 -2.68
N GLU A 30 5.69 -9.80 -1.62
CA GLU A 30 6.71 -9.09 -0.83
C GLU A 30 7.88 -8.65 -1.71
N THR A 31 8.39 -9.53 -2.57
CA THR A 31 9.52 -9.24 -3.48
C THR A 31 9.17 -8.17 -4.51
N THR A 32 7.98 -8.25 -5.12
CA THR A 32 7.52 -7.26 -6.09
C THR A 32 7.35 -5.89 -5.44
N LEU A 33 6.78 -5.82 -4.23
CA LEU A 33 6.61 -4.56 -3.53
C LEU A 33 7.95 -3.94 -3.12
N ASP A 34 8.93 -4.75 -2.70
CA ASP A 34 10.29 -4.27 -2.37
C ASP A 34 10.93 -3.64 -3.61
N SER A 35 10.86 -4.34 -4.75
CA SER A 35 11.38 -3.85 -6.03
C SER A 35 10.71 -2.54 -6.48
N ILE A 36 9.41 -2.37 -6.25
CA ILE A 36 8.70 -1.11 -6.57
C ILE A 36 9.17 0.02 -5.66
N VAL A 37 9.42 -0.25 -4.38
CA VAL A 37 9.93 0.75 -3.43
C VAL A 37 11.34 1.19 -3.83
N GLU A 38 12.22 0.25 -4.18
CA GLU A 38 13.58 0.54 -4.66
C GLU A 38 13.54 1.38 -5.95
N LEU A 39 12.73 0.97 -6.94
CA LEU A 39 12.58 1.72 -8.19
C LEU A 39 12.07 3.15 -7.94
N ALA A 40 11.10 3.31 -7.04
CA ALA A 40 10.60 4.64 -6.69
C ALA A 40 11.65 5.50 -5.97
N ALA A 41 12.53 4.90 -5.17
CA ALA A 41 13.64 5.59 -4.54
C ALA A 41 14.68 6.05 -5.57
N ASP A 42 15.03 5.19 -6.53
CA ASP A 42 15.96 5.53 -7.62
C ASP A 42 15.41 6.67 -8.48
N GLU A 43 14.11 6.63 -8.83
CA GLU A 43 13.44 7.71 -9.57
C GLU A 43 13.46 9.04 -8.80
N LEU A 44 13.29 9.01 -7.47
CA LEU A 44 13.39 10.20 -6.62
C LEU A 44 14.81 10.72 -6.49
N GLU A 45 15.81 9.85 -6.39
CA GLU A 45 17.22 10.23 -6.30
C GLU A 45 17.75 10.78 -7.63
N SER A 46 17.28 10.21 -8.75
CA SER A 46 17.60 10.69 -10.10
C SER A 46 16.95 12.04 -10.42
N TRP A 47 15.98 12.48 -9.62
CA TRP A 47 15.30 13.74 -9.83
C TRP A 47 16.21 14.92 -9.46
N GLU A 48 16.83 15.52 -10.49
CA GLU A 48 17.83 16.57 -10.35
C GLU A 48 17.29 17.86 -9.71
N LEU A 49 18.11 18.47 -8.86
CA LEU A 49 17.89 19.80 -8.24
C LEU A 49 17.63 20.93 -9.27
N GLU A 50 18.06 20.78 -10.52
CA GLU A 50 17.76 21.75 -11.59
C GLU A 50 16.27 21.85 -11.92
N ALA A 51 15.50 20.75 -11.77
CA ALA A 51 14.05 20.75 -11.97
C ALA A 51 13.32 21.63 -10.93
N ILE A 52 13.94 21.91 -9.78
CA ILE A 52 13.40 22.78 -8.72
C ILE A 52 13.71 24.25 -9.00
N LYS A 53 14.83 24.55 -9.68
CA LYS A 53 15.32 25.92 -9.90
C LYS A 53 14.45 26.79 -10.82
N ASP A 54 13.74 26.20 -11.79
CA ASP A 54 12.87 26.96 -12.71
C ASP A 54 11.38 26.62 -12.52
N PRO A 55 10.56 27.58 -12.00
CA PRO A 55 9.13 27.38 -11.79
C PRO A 55 8.32 27.09 -13.06
N ARG A 56 8.84 27.42 -14.25
CA ARG A 56 8.15 27.15 -15.51
C ARG A 56 8.25 25.69 -15.93
N ASN A 57 9.23 24.95 -15.44
CA ASN A 57 9.38 23.52 -15.72
C ASN A 57 8.63 22.63 -14.72
N TRP A 58 8.10 23.19 -13.63
CA TRP A 58 7.40 22.44 -12.58
C TRP A 58 6.29 21.52 -13.08
N PRO A 59 5.42 21.87 -14.06
CA PRO A 59 4.37 20.95 -14.50
C PRO A 59 4.89 19.68 -15.17
N ARG A 60 6.06 19.73 -15.84
CA ARG A 60 6.71 18.54 -16.39
C ARG A 60 7.57 17.83 -15.35
N ALA A 61 8.26 18.61 -14.52
CA ALA A 61 9.14 18.10 -13.50
C ALA A 61 8.39 17.44 -12.32
N ALA A 62 7.17 17.88 -11.99
CA ALA A 62 6.43 17.40 -10.82
C ALA A 62 5.64 16.09 -11.07
N VAL A 63 5.37 15.73 -12.32
CA VAL A 63 4.56 14.53 -12.63
C VAL A 63 5.31 13.23 -12.35
N GLY A 64 6.61 13.16 -12.65
CA GLY A 64 7.46 12.00 -12.35
C GLY A 64 7.60 11.70 -10.86
N PRO A 65 8.03 12.67 -10.03
CA PRO A 65 8.15 12.50 -8.58
C PRO A 65 6.82 12.23 -7.90
N ALA A 66 5.73 12.87 -8.35
CA ALA A 66 4.41 12.59 -7.80
C ALA A 66 4.02 11.13 -8.02
N ALA A 67 4.32 10.57 -9.20
CA ALA A 67 4.11 9.15 -9.47
C ALA A 67 5.01 8.27 -8.58
N ALA A 68 6.30 8.58 -8.45
CA ALA A 68 7.23 7.84 -7.59
C ALA A 68 6.82 7.85 -6.11
N VAL A 69 6.41 9.00 -5.56
CA VAL A 69 5.93 9.13 -4.17
C VAL A 69 4.65 8.33 -3.95
N VAL A 70 3.68 8.43 -4.85
CA VAL A 70 2.40 7.73 -4.72
C VAL A 70 2.59 6.22 -4.84
N VAL A 71 3.33 5.77 -5.86
CA VAL A 71 3.57 4.35 -6.12
C VAL A 71 4.47 3.73 -5.05
N GLY A 72 5.60 4.38 -4.74
CA GLY A 72 6.53 3.95 -3.70
C GLY A 72 5.91 3.96 -2.31
N GLY A 73 5.16 5.01 -1.96
CA GLY A 73 4.44 5.11 -0.69
C GLY A 73 3.36 4.03 -0.55
N GLY A 74 2.57 3.81 -1.60
CA GLY A 74 1.57 2.73 -1.65
C GLY A 74 2.20 1.35 -1.51
N ALA A 75 3.30 1.10 -2.21
CA ALA A 75 4.04 -0.16 -2.13
C ALA A 75 4.62 -0.41 -0.74
N ALA A 76 5.21 0.60 -0.11
CA ALA A 76 5.77 0.52 1.24
C ALA A 76 4.69 0.18 2.28
N VAL A 77 3.53 0.84 2.21
CA VAL A 77 2.38 0.52 3.09
C VAL A 77 1.91 -0.92 2.88
N GLY A 78 1.77 -1.34 1.62
CA GLY A 78 1.41 -2.73 1.28
C GLY A 78 2.40 -3.75 1.84
N LEU A 79 3.70 -3.46 1.77
CA LEU A 79 4.77 -4.32 2.25
C LEU A 79 4.76 -4.46 3.78
N VAL A 80 4.49 -3.36 4.51
CA VAL A 80 4.29 -3.38 5.97
C VAL A 80 3.07 -4.24 6.34
N VAL A 81 1.96 -4.10 5.62
CA VAL A 81 0.77 -4.94 5.84
C VAL A 81 1.09 -6.42 5.59
N LEU A 82 1.77 -6.77 4.48
CA LEU A 82 2.15 -8.16 4.20
C LEU A 82 3.09 -8.74 5.25
N ARG A 83 4.16 -8.02 5.63
CA ARG A 83 5.09 -8.47 6.68
C ARG A 83 4.40 -8.64 8.02
N THR A 84 3.47 -7.75 8.38
CA THR A 84 2.71 -7.90 9.62
C THR A 84 1.77 -9.09 9.56
N GLN A 85 1.12 -9.37 8.43
CA GLN A 85 0.28 -10.55 8.22
C GLN A 85 1.10 -11.85 8.25
N ARG A 86 2.26 -11.92 7.57
CA ARG A 86 3.19 -13.07 7.60
C ARG A 86 3.65 -13.36 9.03
N ARG A 87 4.04 -12.31 9.76
CA ARG A 87 4.38 -12.42 11.18
C ARG A 87 3.16 -12.83 12.00
N ARG A 88 1.92 -12.44 11.65
CA ARG A 88 0.68 -12.86 12.38
C ARG A 88 0.39 -14.33 12.15
N HIS A 89 0.55 -14.85 10.93
CA HIS A 89 0.46 -16.27 10.64
C HIS A 89 1.50 -17.07 11.44
N LYS A 90 2.77 -16.64 11.43
CA LYS A 90 3.82 -17.27 12.25
C LYS A 90 3.59 -17.14 13.77
N ARG A 91 2.95 -16.05 14.23
CA ARG A 91 2.71 -15.76 15.67
C ARG A 91 1.31 -16.09 16.19
N ARG A 92 0.40 -16.65 15.39
CA ARG A 92 -0.82 -17.29 15.95
C ARG A 92 -0.46 -18.46 16.89
N ALA A 93 0.80 -18.91 16.86
CA ALA A 93 1.41 -19.78 17.85
C ALA A 93 1.93 -19.08 19.14
N ALA A 94 2.02 -17.74 19.22
CA ALA A 94 2.60 -17.03 20.39
C ALA A 94 2.13 -15.56 20.54
N ALA A 95 1.20 -15.34 21.49
CA ALA A 95 0.92 -14.13 22.29
C ALA A 95 0.22 -12.86 21.71
N ARG A 96 -0.74 -12.37 22.52
CA ARG A 96 -1.60 -11.17 22.42
C ARG A 96 -0.92 -10.00 23.16
N GLY A 97 -0.83 -8.79 22.58
CA GLY A 97 -0.42 -7.59 23.33
C GLY A 97 0.33 -6.52 22.50
N ALA A 98 1.61 -6.75 22.21
CA ALA A 98 2.49 -5.72 21.64
C ALA A 98 2.08 -5.17 20.25
N ARG A 99 1.31 -5.93 19.46
CA ARG A 99 0.84 -5.49 18.14
C ARG A 99 -0.26 -4.46 18.17
N ASP A 100 -1.11 -4.50 19.19
CA ASP A 100 -2.24 -3.59 19.30
C ASP A 100 -1.74 -2.18 19.64
N LEU A 101 -0.67 -2.12 20.45
CA LEU A 101 0.06 -0.88 20.73
C LEU A 101 0.70 -0.31 19.46
N LEU A 102 1.46 -1.12 18.72
CA LEU A 102 2.13 -0.69 17.49
C LEU A 102 1.13 -0.25 16.40
N ALA A 103 0.01 -0.97 16.29
CA ALA A 103 -1.04 -0.62 15.35
C ALA A 103 -1.69 0.73 15.69
N ARG A 104 -1.89 1.03 16.99
CA ARG A 104 -2.37 2.35 17.42
C ARG A 104 -1.35 3.44 17.13
N THR A 105 -0.07 3.21 17.43
CA THR A 105 1.00 4.19 17.16
C THR A 105 1.15 4.48 15.67
N LEU A 106 1.10 3.47 14.80
CA LEU A 106 1.16 3.66 13.34
C LEU A 106 -0.09 4.37 12.81
N LYS A 107 -1.26 4.06 13.37
CA LYS A 107 -2.52 4.70 12.96
C LYS A 107 -2.55 6.18 13.36
N ASP A 108 -1.99 6.51 14.52
CA ASP A 108 -1.88 7.89 14.97
C ASP A 108 -0.79 8.65 14.20
N ALA A 109 0.36 8.02 13.90
CA ALA A 109 1.39 8.62 13.05
C ALA A 109 0.91 8.88 11.62
N GLY A 110 0.15 7.94 11.02
CA GLY A 110 -0.44 8.12 9.70
C GLY A 110 -1.49 9.23 9.66
N ARG A 111 -2.28 9.40 10.74
CA ARG A 111 -3.28 10.47 10.85
C ARG A 111 -2.60 11.84 10.95
N GLU A 112 -1.53 11.95 11.73
CA GLU A 112 -0.79 13.21 11.88
C GLU A 112 -0.05 13.57 10.58
N ALA A 113 0.51 12.57 9.87
CA ALA A 113 1.15 12.79 8.58
C ALA A 113 0.16 13.29 7.51
N LEU A 114 -1.05 12.71 7.45
CA LEU A 114 -2.11 13.19 6.54
C LEU A 114 -2.54 14.61 6.86
N LYS A 115 -2.63 14.95 8.15
CA LYS A 115 -3.00 16.30 8.59
C LYS A 115 -1.95 17.34 8.20
N VAL A 116 -0.66 17.04 8.37
CA VAL A 116 0.44 17.91 7.92
C VAL A 116 0.42 18.08 6.40
N PHE A 117 0.04 17.03 5.67
CA PHE A 117 -0.08 17.09 4.21
C PHE A 117 -1.26 17.98 3.78
N ASP A 118 -2.40 17.89 4.46
CA ASP A 118 -3.57 18.75 4.24
C ASP A 118 -3.27 20.22 4.60
N ASP A 119 -2.49 20.47 5.65
CA ASP A 119 -2.07 21.82 6.05
C ASP A 119 -1.09 22.45 5.04
N LEU A 120 -0.31 21.63 4.32
CA LEU A 120 0.62 22.05 3.26
C LEU A 120 -0.03 22.15 1.88
N ALA A 121 -1.22 21.56 1.69
CA ALA A 121 -1.97 21.68 0.45
C ALA A 121 -2.56 23.09 0.33
N PRO A 122 -2.30 23.84 -0.76
CA PRO A 122 -2.84 25.18 -0.93
C PRO A 122 -4.37 25.12 -0.98
N LYS A 123 -5.03 25.87 -0.10
CA LYS A 123 -6.48 26.06 -0.10
C LYS A 123 -6.92 26.59 -1.48
N ARG A 124 -7.70 25.80 -2.20
CA ARG A 124 -8.44 26.27 -3.39
C ARG A 124 -9.51 27.29 -3.00
#